data_AF-A7NMK5-F1
#
_entry.id   AF-A7NMK5-F1
#
_cell.length_a   1.000
_cell.length_b   1.000
_cell.length_c   1.000
_cell.angle_alpha   90.00
_cell.angle_beta   90.00
_cell.angle_gamma   90.00
#
_symmetry.space_group_name_H-M   'P 1'
#
loop_
_entity.id
_entity.type
_entity.pdbx_description
1 polymer ?
#
loop_
_entity_poly.entity_id
_entity_poly.type
_entity_poly.pdbx_seq_one_letter_code
_entity_poly.pdbx_strand_id
1 'polypeptide(L)'
;MVPLDEWLAVRGEQYAALLDVRREHICRAVTERLMGAFPSLCYDPTRPDAAEFQQLVYERTPRRFHRLIQVVLRLQSIAVIEREYRWGWPILQRYHVERVHLIAHIHWYFEAARKFAPPERNDRKPFALLEAAIVRIVHSIAQTTIDAIGGNGHQGNLGFAM
;
A
#
# COMPACT_ATOMS: atom_id res chain seq x y z
N MET A 1 -25.72 2.05 7.26
CA MET A 1 -24.26 2.25 7.09
C MET A 1 -24.01 2.28 5.60
N VAL A 2 -23.46 3.37 5.05
CA VAL A 2 -23.20 3.47 3.61
C VAL A 2 -22.08 2.50 3.24
N PRO A 3 -22.29 1.57 2.29
CA PRO A 3 -21.24 0.71 1.75
C PRO A 3 -20.10 1.54 1.15
N LEU A 4 -18.88 0.98 1.13
CA LEU A 4 -17.70 1.69 0.60
C LEU A 4 -17.89 2.09 -0.87
N ASP A 5 -18.48 1.22 -1.69
CA ASP A 5 -18.67 1.48 -3.13
C ASP A 5 -19.66 2.61 -3.38
N GLU A 6 -20.75 2.67 -2.61
CA GLU A 6 -21.73 3.77 -2.67
C GLU A 6 -21.09 5.10 -2.22
N TRP A 7 -20.27 5.05 -1.16
CA TRP A 7 -19.53 6.23 -0.72
C TRP A 7 -18.52 6.71 -1.77
N LEU A 8 -17.77 5.79 -2.40
CA LEU A 8 -16.83 6.12 -3.47
C LEU A 8 -17.55 6.76 -4.66
N ALA A 9 -18.72 6.26 -5.04
CA ALA A 9 -19.51 6.81 -6.13
C ALA A 9 -19.93 8.27 -5.90
N VAL A 10 -20.28 8.62 -4.67
CA VAL A 10 -20.80 9.95 -4.32
C VAL A 10 -19.67 10.93 -3.94
N ARG A 11 -18.65 10.45 -3.22
CA ARG A 11 -17.64 11.29 -2.56
C ARG A 11 -16.23 11.15 -3.15
N GLY A 12 -16.00 10.18 -4.03
CA GLY A 12 -14.68 9.85 -4.57
C GLY A 12 -13.95 11.04 -5.15
N GLU A 13 -14.54 11.75 -6.12
CA GLU A 13 -13.91 12.92 -6.76
C GLU A 13 -13.63 14.05 -5.75
N GLN A 14 -14.60 14.35 -4.87
CA GLN A 14 -14.44 15.38 -3.84
C GLN A 14 -13.25 15.07 -2.93
N TYR A 15 -13.12 13.82 -2.47
CA TYR A 15 -12.01 13.40 -1.63
C TYR A 15 -10.68 13.33 -2.39
N ALA A 16 -10.70 12.95 -3.66
CA ALA A 16 -9.52 12.97 -4.50
C ALA A 16 -8.95 14.40 -4.58
N ALA A 17 -9.79 15.39 -4.88
CA ALA A 17 -9.42 16.80 -4.91
C ALA A 17 -8.92 17.30 -3.54
N LEU A 18 -9.65 17.00 -2.46
CA LEU A 18 -9.27 17.39 -1.10
C LEU A 18 -7.88 16.87 -0.70
N LEU A 19 -7.60 15.60 -0.99
CA LEU A 19 -6.31 14.98 -0.68
C LEU A 19 -5.19 15.55 -1.54
N ASP A 20 -5.45 15.86 -2.82
CA ASP A 20 -4.41 16.37 -3.73
C ASP A 20 -3.94 17.79 -3.32
N VAL A 21 -4.84 18.65 -2.84
CA VAL A 21 -4.50 19.96 -2.25
C VAL A 21 -3.52 19.82 -1.07
N ARG A 22 -3.56 18.69 -0.36
CA ARG A 22 -2.71 18.41 0.81
C ARG A 22 -1.61 17.40 0.55
N ARG A 23 -1.41 17.02 -0.71
CA ARG A 23 -0.47 15.97 -1.14
C ARG A 23 0.91 16.11 -0.52
N GLU A 24 1.50 17.30 -0.59
CA GLU A 24 2.87 17.52 -0.14
C GLU A 24 3.03 17.33 1.37
N HIS A 25 2.07 17.82 2.16
CA HIS A 25 2.07 17.66 3.61
C HIS A 25 1.88 16.20 4.02
N ILE A 26 0.95 15.51 3.36
CA ILE A 26 0.69 14.08 3.59
C ILE A 26 1.94 13.26 3.25
N CYS A 27 2.48 13.42 2.04
CA CYS A 27 3.63 12.64 1.59
C CYS A 27 4.87 12.92 2.45
N ARG A 28 5.11 14.17 2.87
CA ARG A 28 6.23 14.53 3.74
C ARG A 28 6.13 13.84 5.10
N ALA A 29 4.97 13.91 5.76
CA ALA A 29 4.77 13.28 7.06
C ALA A 29 4.98 11.75 7.01
N VAL A 30 4.57 11.11 5.91
CA VAL A 30 4.80 9.68 5.70
C VAL A 30 6.28 9.38 5.43
N THR A 31 6.96 10.21 4.64
CA THR A 31 8.40 10.10 4.36
C THR A 31 9.21 10.13 5.65
N GLU A 32 8.97 11.14 6.49
CA GLU A 32 9.64 11.30 7.79
C GLU A 32 9.46 10.06 8.69
N ARG A 33 8.24 9.50 8.72
CA ARG A 33 7.98 8.26 9.47
C ARG A 33 8.66 7.04 8.90
N LEU A 34 8.68 6.87 7.58
CA LEU A 34 9.38 5.75 6.94
C LEU A 34 10.88 5.80 7.27
N MET A 35 11.50 6.97 7.16
CA MET A 35 12.92 7.17 7.48
C MET A 35 13.23 6.88 8.95
N GLY A 36 12.38 7.34 9.87
CA GLY A 36 12.59 7.13 11.31
C GLY A 36 12.35 5.69 11.77
N ALA A 37 11.32 5.04 11.25
CA ALA A 37 10.92 3.70 11.70
C ALA A 37 11.67 2.56 10.97
N PHE A 38 12.03 2.76 9.70
CA PHE A 38 12.67 1.74 8.88
C PHE A 38 13.93 2.30 8.20
N PRO A 39 14.96 2.74 8.96
CA PRO A 39 16.10 3.49 8.42
C PRO A 39 16.95 2.71 7.40
N SER A 40 16.87 1.38 7.37
CA SER A 40 17.56 0.51 6.42
C SER A 40 16.68 0.03 5.26
N LEU A 41 15.44 0.55 5.12
CA LEU A 41 14.51 0.11 4.09
C LEU A 41 15.13 0.28 2.69
N CYS A 42 15.10 -0.80 1.90
CA CYS A 42 15.65 -0.86 0.54
C CYS A 42 17.14 -0.49 0.41
N TYR A 43 17.88 -0.44 1.51
CA TYR A 43 19.33 -0.21 1.47
C TYR A 43 20.05 -1.51 1.11
N ASP A 44 20.88 -1.45 0.08
CA ASP A 44 21.72 -2.57 -0.35
C ASP A 44 23.17 -2.08 -0.51
N PRO A 45 24.09 -2.45 0.40
CA PRO A 45 25.47 -1.97 0.38
C PRO A 45 26.26 -2.46 -0.84
N THR A 46 25.77 -3.46 -1.58
CA THR A 46 26.43 -3.95 -2.80
C THR A 46 26.18 -3.04 -4.00
N ARG A 47 25.22 -2.11 -3.89
CA ARG A 47 24.91 -1.13 -4.94
C ARG A 47 25.83 0.08 -4.84
N PRO A 48 26.41 0.55 -5.97
CA PRO A 48 27.17 1.81 -6.00
C PRO A 48 26.35 3.05 -5.60
N ASP A 49 25.03 3.02 -5.84
CA ASP A 49 24.09 4.12 -5.60
C ASP A 49 23.20 3.90 -4.36
N ALA A 50 23.60 3.04 -3.41
CA ALA A 50 22.74 2.56 -2.32
C ALA A 50 22.01 3.67 -1.54
N ALA A 51 22.75 4.70 -1.12
CA ALA A 51 22.21 5.82 -0.35
C ALA A 51 21.25 6.68 -1.18
N GLU A 52 21.60 6.99 -2.43
CA GLU A 52 20.76 7.77 -3.34
C GLU A 52 19.47 7.02 -3.69
N PHE A 53 19.59 5.73 -3.99
CA PHE A 53 18.45 4.84 -4.24
C PHE A 53 17.51 4.82 -3.04
N GLN A 54 18.05 4.66 -1.84
CA GLN A 54 17.27 4.67 -0.61
C GLN A 54 16.53 6.01 -0.40
N GLN A 55 17.21 7.15 -0.58
CA GLN A 55 16.57 8.47 -0.48
C GLN A 55 15.43 8.62 -1.49
N LEU A 56 15.65 8.19 -2.74
CA LEU A 56 14.63 8.18 -3.77
C LEU A 56 13.44 7.28 -3.41
N VAL A 57 13.67 6.14 -2.75
CA VAL A 57 12.61 5.25 -2.28
C VAL A 57 11.75 5.97 -1.23
N TYR A 58 12.35 6.61 -0.23
CA TYR A 58 11.61 7.34 0.80
C TYR A 58 10.76 8.46 0.20
N GLU A 59 11.30 9.21 -0.75
CA GLU A 59 10.57 10.31 -1.38
C GLU A 59 9.46 9.86 -2.33
N ARG A 60 9.70 8.82 -3.13
CA ARG A 60 8.77 8.40 -4.19
C ARG A 60 7.68 7.48 -3.68
N THR A 61 7.93 6.69 -2.64
CA THR A 61 6.98 5.69 -2.14
C THR A 61 5.66 6.32 -1.68
N PRO A 62 5.65 7.36 -0.83
CA PRO A 62 4.41 8.03 -0.43
C PRO A 62 3.69 8.71 -1.59
N ARG A 63 4.44 9.31 -2.53
CA ARG A 63 3.88 9.96 -3.72
C ARG A 63 3.19 8.97 -4.65
N ARG A 64 3.79 7.79 -4.87
CA ARG A 64 3.21 6.71 -5.66
C ARG A 64 1.94 6.17 -5.01
N PHE A 65 1.97 5.95 -3.70
CA PHE A 65 0.78 5.50 -2.97
C PHE A 65 -0.33 6.56 -2.98
N HIS A 66 0.01 7.84 -2.79
CA HIS A 66 -0.95 8.93 -2.96
C HIS A 66 -1.60 8.89 -4.34
N ARG A 67 -0.82 8.76 -5.41
CA ARG A 67 -1.36 8.66 -6.76
C ARG A 67 -2.28 7.45 -6.94
N LEU A 68 -1.95 6.33 -6.32
CA LEU A 68 -2.80 5.13 -6.34
C LEU A 68 -4.14 5.38 -5.62
N ILE A 69 -4.13 6.05 -4.46
CA ILE A 69 -5.37 6.48 -3.78
C ILE A 69 -6.19 7.44 -4.65
N GLN A 70 -5.54 8.37 -5.34
CA GLN A 70 -6.20 9.27 -6.29
C GLN A 70 -6.91 8.50 -7.41
N VAL A 71 -6.32 7.41 -7.91
CA VAL A 71 -6.95 6.56 -8.92
C VAL A 71 -8.14 5.80 -8.34
N VAL A 72 -8.01 5.20 -7.16
CA VAL A 72 -9.12 4.50 -6.48
C VAL A 72 -10.33 5.40 -6.29
N LEU A 73 -10.09 6.62 -5.81
CA LEU A 73 -11.15 7.58 -5.52
C LEU A 73 -11.85 8.06 -6.81
N ARG A 74 -11.10 8.33 -7.89
CA ARG A 74 -11.68 8.81 -9.15
C ARG A 74 -12.33 7.71 -10.00
N LEU A 75 -11.75 6.52 -10.01
CA LEU A 75 -12.33 5.37 -10.70
C LEU A 75 -13.34 4.60 -9.85
N GLN A 76 -13.51 5.01 -8.58
CA GLN A 76 -14.49 4.45 -7.65
C GLN A 76 -14.28 2.93 -7.48
N SER A 77 -13.03 2.47 -7.54
CA SER A 77 -12.71 1.05 -7.59
C SER A 77 -11.46 0.71 -6.80
N ILE A 78 -11.64 -0.11 -5.77
CA ILE A 78 -10.52 -0.63 -4.97
C ILE A 78 -9.75 -1.74 -5.68
N ALA A 79 -10.32 -2.35 -6.72
CA ALA A 79 -9.68 -3.43 -7.48
C ALA A 79 -8.34 -2.99 -8.12
N VAL A 80 -8.17 -1.69 -8.34
CA VAL A 80 -6.90 -1.11 -8.81
C VAL A 80 -5.77 -1.37 -7.82
N ILE A 81 -6.03 -1.22 -6.51
CA ILE A 81 -5.05 -1.49 -5.45
C ILE A 81 -4.61 -2.95 -5.52
N GLU A 82 -5.57 -3.86 -5.59
CA GLU A 82 -5.28 -5.30 -5.63
C GLU A 82 -4.43 -5.66 -6.84
N ARG A 83 -4.76 -5.15 -8.02
CA ARG A 83 -3.97 -5.38 -9.23
C ARG A 83 -2.54 -4.87 -9.09
N GLU A 84 -2.36 -3.63 -8.61
CA GLU A 84 -1.05 -3.01 -8.46
C GLU A 84 -0.19 -3.75 -7.43
N TYR A 85 -0.75 -4.12 -6.28
CA TYR A 85 -0.02 -4.89 -5.27
C TYR A 85 0.26 -6.33 -5.73
N ARG A 86 -0.66 -7.01 -6.41
CA ARG A 86 -0.40 -8.38 -6.92
C ARG A 86 0.77 -8.39 -7.90
N TRP A 87 0.83 -7.40 -8.79
CA TRP A 87 1.93 -7.27 -9.74
C TRP A 87 3.24 -6.80 -9.07
N GLY A 88 3.16 -5.82 -8.17
CA GLY A 88 4.34 -5.22 -7.55
C GLY A 88 4.97 -6.06 -6.44
N TRP A 89 4.21 -6.93 -5.77
CA TRP A 89 4.67 -7.66 -4.58
C TRP A 89 5.95 -8.48 -4.80
N PRO A 90 6.08 -9.31 -5.86
CA PRO A 90 7.33 -10.04 -6.11
C PRO A 90 8.56 -9.14 -6.33
N ILE A 91 8.35 -7.91 -6.84
CA ILE A 91 9.43 -6.94 -7.05
C ILE A 91 9.85 -6.34 -5.71
N LEU A 92 8.87 -5.96 -4.88
CA LEU A 92 9.09 -5.39 -3.56
C LEU A 92 9.90 -6.33 -2.65
N GLN A 93 9.63 -7.63 -2.71
CA GLN A 93 10.36 -8.64 -1.95
C GLN A 93 11.87 -8.69 -2.29
N ARG A 94 12.26 -8.40 -3.54
CA ARG A 94 13.68 -8.35 -3.94
C ARG A 94 14.46 -7.22 -3.27
N TYR A 95 13.75 -6.20 -2.76
CA TYR A 95 14.32 -5.08 -2.01
C TYR A 95 14.07 -5.23 -0.50
N HIS A 96 13.81 -6.46 -0.02
CA HIS A 96 13.52 -6.76 1.38
C HIS A 96 12.33 -5.98 1.95
N VAL A 97 11.39 -5.58 1.08
CA VAL A 97 10.14 -4.98 1.54
C VAL A 97 9.21 -6.09 2.02
N GLU A 98 8.92 -6.07 3.30
CA GLU A 98 8.01 -6.99 3.94
C GLU A 98 6.60 -6.43 4.07
N ARG A 99 5.65 -7.33 4.38
CA ARG A 99 4.25 -6.99 4.61
C ARG A 99 4.09 -5.90 5.66
N VAL A 100 4.90 -5.93 6.72
CA VAL A 100 4.85 -4.94 7.80
C VAL A 100 5.16 -3.53 7.31
N HIS A 101 6.11 -3.36 6.38
CA HIS A 101 6.44 -2.06 5.81
C HIS A 101 5.27 -1.47 5.02
N LEU A 102 4.59 -2.31 4.22
CA LEU A 102 3.42 -1.88 3.44
C LEU A 102 2.25 -1.47 4.33
N ILE A 103 1.94 -2.28 5.33
CA ILE A 103 0.83 -2.00 6.27
C ILE A 103 1.11 -0.72 7.07
N ALA A 104 2.33 -0.56 7.59
CA ALA A 104 2.74 0.66 8.30
C ALA A 104 2.60 1.90 7.41
N HIS A 105 3.07 1.81 6.16
CA HIS A 105 2.93 2.90 5.18
C HIS A 105 1.47 3.28 4.93
N ILE A 106 0.58 2.30 4.74
CA ILE A 106 -0.86 2.55 4.54
C ILE A 106 -1.44 3.27 5.75
N HIS A 107 -1.21 2.76 6.97
CA HIS A 107 -1.72 3.38 8.19
C HIS A 107 -1.23 4.82 8.36
N TRP A 108 0.06 5.07 8.14
CA TRP A 108 0.62 6.42 8.25
C TRP A 108 0.09 7.37 7.20
N TYR A 109 -0.17 6.88 5.98
CA TYR A 109 -0.81 7.69 4.96
C TYR A 109 -2.22 8.10 5.38
N PHE A 110 -3.05 7.16 5.83
CA PHE A 110 -4.42 7.47 6.24
C PHE A 110 -4.47 8.31 7.52
N GLU A 111 -3.53 8.15 8.43
CA GLU A 111 -3.35 9.03 9.59
C GLU A 111 -2.99 10.46 9.17
N ALA A 112 -2.00 10.62 8.28
CA ALA A 112 -1.62 11.92 7.74
C ALA A 112 -2.78 12.56 6.96
N ALA A 113 -3.52 11.78 6.17
CA ALA A 113 -4.70 12.24 5.46
C ALA A 113 -5.78 12.76 6.43
N ARG A 114 -6.09 12.01 7.50
CA ARG A 114 -7.02 12.47 8.55
C ARG A 114 -6.55 13.76 9.24
N LYS A 115 -5.24 13.95 9.41
CA LYS A 115 -4.66 15.13 10.04
C LYS A 115 -4.73 16.37 9.15
N PHE A 116 -4.33 16.25 7.88
CA PHE A 116 -4.18 17.40 6.98
C PHE A 116 -5.40 17.67 6.10
N ALA A 117 -6.24 16.65 5.89
CA ALA A 117 -7.46 16.68 5.10
C ALA A 117 -8.59 15.95 5.86
N PRO A 118 -9.02 16.48 7.02
CA PRO A 118 -9.91 15.77 7.93
C PRO A 118 -11.25 15.47 7.25
N PRO A 119 -11.70 14.20 7.25
CA PRO A 119 -12.99 13.85 6.68
C PRO A 119 -14.15 14.47 7.46
N GLU A 120 -15.21 14.84 6.73
CA GLU A 120 -16.48 15.25 7.35
C GLU A 120 -17.01 14.15 8.26
N ARG A 121 -17.84 14.52 9.25
CA ARG A 121 -18.32 13.58 10.29
C ARG A 121 -18.92 12.30 9.70
N ASN A 122 -19.71 12.43 8.63
CA ASN A 122 -20.40 11.31 7.99
C ASN A 122 -19.47 10.44 7.14
N ASP A 123 -18.32 10.99 6.71
CA ASP A 123 -17.37 10.34 5.82
C ASP A 123 -16.22 9.66 6.59
N ARG A 124 -16.06 9.92 7.90
CA ARG A 124 -15.02 9.30 8.75
C ARG A 124 -15.03 7.78 8.69
N LYS A 125 -16.21 7.16 8.79
CA LYS A 125 -16.35 5.70 8.82
C LYS A 125 -16.06 5.09 7.44
N PRO A 126 -16.65 5.55 6.33
CA PRO A 126 -16.26 5.10 4.99
C PRO A 126 -14.77 5.28 4.69
N PHE A 127 -14.17 6.40 5.10
CA PHE A 127 -12.74 6.64 4.91
C PHE A 127 -11.87 5.62 5.68
N ALA A 128 -12.27 5.23 6.89
CA ALA A 128 -11.61 4.14 7.63
C ALA A 128 -11.86 2.75 7.00
N LEU A 129 -13.02 2.53 6.39
CA LEU A 129 -13.30 1.29 5.65
C LEU A 129 -12.42 1.16 4.40
N LEU A 130 -12.11 2.27 3.72
CA LEU A 130 -11.16 2.29 2.61
C LEU A 130 -9.77 1.82 3.07
N GLU A 131 -9.25 2.39 4.16
CA GLU A 131 -7.99 1.97 4.77
C GLU A 131 -7.98 0.47 5.10
N ALA A 132 -9.01 0.01 5.83
CA ALA A 132 -9.13 -1.39 6.22
C ALA A 132 -9.23 -2.34 5.02
N ALA A 133 -9.90 -1.92 3.94
CA ALA A 133 -10.00 -2.72 2.73
C ALA A 133 -8.65 -2.87 2.01
N ILE A 134 -7.86 -1.79 1.91
CA ILE A 134 -6.50 -1.83 1.35
C ILE A 134 -5.58 -2.73 2.20
N VAL A 135 -5.65 -2.62 3.52
CA VAL A 135 -4.88 -3.47 4.44
C VAL A 135 -5.23 -4.96 4.25
N ARG A 136 -6.52 -5.29 4.11
CA ARG A 136 -6.96 -6.67 3.82
C ARG A 136 -6.42 -7.19 2.49
N ILE A 137 -6.38 -6.36 1.45
CA ILE A 137 -5.78 -6.72 0.16
C ILE A 137 -4.30 -7.07 0.33
N VAL A 138 -3.53 -6.23 1.04
CA VAL A 138 -2.11 -6.50 1.30
C VAL A 138 -1.91 -7.79 2.09
N HIS A 139 -2.74 -8.05 3.10
CA HIS A 139 -2.71 -9.31 3.84
C HIS A 139 -2.96 -10.52 2.93
N SER A 140 -3.99 -10.46 2.08
CA SER A 140 -4.36 -11.54 1.18
C SER A 140 -3.21 -11.86 0.20
N ILE A 141 -2.63 -10.85 -0.43
CA ILE A 141 -1.56 -11.02 -1.42
C ILE A 141 -0.29 -11.60 -0.78
N ALA A 142 0.08 -11.10 0.39
CA ALA A 142 1.24 -11.60 1.11
C ALA A 142 1.06 -13.04 1.58
N GLN A 143 -0.16 -13.44 1.98
CA GLN A 143 -0.46 -14.81 2.41
C GLN A 143 -0.40 -15.81 1.24
N THR A 144 -1.03 -15.49 0.10
CA THR A 144 -1.01 -16.37 -1.09
C THR A 144 0.40 -16.65 -1.59
N THR A 145 1.33 -15.71 -1.41
CA THR A 145 2.73 -15.90 -1.78
C THR A 145 3.45 -16.89 -0.85
N ILE A 146 3.15 -16.85 0.46
CA ILE A 146 3.69 -17.82 1.43
C ILE A 146 3.18 -19.22 1.10
N ASP A 147 1.89 -19.35 0.80
CA ASP A 147 1.27 -20.64 0.48
C ASP A 147 1.80 -21.23 -0.84
N ALA A 148 2.08 -20.38 -1.84
CA ALA A 148 2.70 -20.81 -3.10
C ALA A 148 4.15 -21.27 -2.94
N ILE A 149 4.91 -20.69 -2.00
CA ILE A 149 6.29 -21.08 -1.71
C ILE A 149 6.31 -22.34 -0.82
N GLY A 150 5.39 -22.47 0.14
CA GLY A 150 5.25 -23.63 1.03
C GLY A 150 4.58 -24.85 0.39
N GLY A 151 3.77 -24.64 -0.66
CA GLY A 151 3.01 -25.69 -1.36
C GLY A 151 3.81 -26.56 -2.33
N ASN A 152 5.06 -26.20 -2.66
CA ASN A 152 5.93 -27.00 -3.55
C ASN A 152 6.72 -28.11 -2.82
N GLY A 153 6.41 -28.40 -1.55
CA GLY A 153 7.09 -29.44 -0.76
C GLY A 153 6.45 -30.84 -0.77
N HIS A 154 5.31 -31.06 -1.42
CA HIS A 154 4.59 -32.34 -1.42
C HIS A 154 3.96 -32.66 -2.78
N GLN A 155 4.79 -32.86 -3.82
CA GLN A 155 4.38 -33.76 -4.91
C GLN A 155 4.93 -35.14 -4.60
N GLY A 156 3.99 -36.00 -4.22
CA GLY A 156 4.22 -37.37 -3.82
C GLY A 156 4.85 -38.20 -4.93
N ASN A 157 5.80 -39.01 -4.49
CA ASN A 157 6.31 -40.17 -5.17
C ASN A 157 5.15 -41.16 -5.44
N LEU A 158 4.50 -41.04 -6.59
CA LEU A 158 3.72 -42.11 -7.22
C LEU A 158 4.67 -42.67 -8.29
N GLY A 159 5.39 -43.75 -8.04
CA GLY A 159 4.80 -45.07 -8.12
C GLY A 159 4.68 -45.49 -9.59
N PHE A 160 5.79 -45.82 -10.24
CA PHE A 160 5.79 -46.62 -11.46
C PHE A 160 6.39 -47.99 -11.12
N ALA A 161 5.49 -48.96 -10.97
CA ALA A 161 5.82 -50.36 -11.15
C ALA A 161 5.96 -50.63 -12.65
N MET A 162 7.11 -51.17 -13.05
CA MET A 162 7.22 -52.22 -14.06
C MET A 162 8.42 -53.09 -13.71
#